data_AF-A0A0P5NRF2-F1
#
_entry.id   AF-A0A0P5NRF2-F1
#
_cell.length_a   1.000
_cell.length_b   1.000
_cell.length_c   1.000
_cell.angle_alpha   90.00
_cell.angle_beta   90.00
_cell.angle_gamma   90.00
#
_symmetry.space_group_name_H-M   'P 1'
#
loop_
_entity.id
_entity.type
_entity.pdbx_description
1 polymer ?
#
loop_
_entity_poly.entity_id
_entity_poly.type
_entity_poly.pdbx_seq_one_letter_code
_entity_poly.pdbx_strand_id
1 'polypeptide(L)'
;MSVLHCNALFTSRMKFVLLSFLVLINFQICLSVLPIVIWHGLGDVCCNPLSIGGLQKFIQQEIPDVYVISLKIGKTIKEDFENAYIKNANDQVKFVCDLIRNDSKLALGYQGLGISQGGQFLRAVAQRCPNPPMANLITLGSQHQGVYGLPRCLGDDVKFCNYIRTLLNHGAYKKWIQNFIAPAEYWHDPLDEETYKEASVFLADINNERAINETYKTNLQQLKNFVMVKFTKDTVVQPIETGKISNRQLLVFLFIYMSFFLLFAYFIIVIV
;
A
#
# COMPACT_ATOMS: atom_id res chain seq x y z
N MET A 1 -7.48 52.35 -58.88
CA MET A 1 -8.81 51.99 -59.40
C MET A 1 -8.67 50.61 -60.03
N SER A 2 -8.99 49.53 -59.30
CA SER A 2 -10.32 48.86 -59.31
C SER A 2 -10.64 48.32 -60.71
N VAL A 3 -10.92 47.04 -60.99
CA VAL A 3 -11.66 45.98 -60.29
C VAL A 3 -11.30 44.65 -61.01
N LEU A 4 -11.38 43.51 -60.33
CA LEU A 4 -11.90 42.25 -60.94
C LEU A 4 -12.42 41.31 -59.83
N HIS A 5 -13.72 41.03 -59.91
CA HIS A 5 -14.46 40.04 -59.10
C HIS A 5 -14.17 38.61 -59.59
N CYS A 6 -14.10 37.63 -58.67
CA CYS A 6 -14.76 36.32 -58.85
C CYS A 6 -14.88 35.57 -57.50
N ASN A 7 -15.96 34.81 -57.38
CA ASN A 7 -16.50 34.17 -56.17
C ASN A 7 -15.63 33.08 -55.55
N ALA A 8 -15.59 33.00 -54.22
CA ALA A 8 -15.09 31.85 -53.46
C ALA A 8 -15.97 31.53 -52.24
N LEU A 9 -17.22 31.14 -52.51
CA LEU A 9 -18.13 30.50 -51.56
C LEU A 9 -17.77 29.00 -51.44
N PHE A 10 -16.57 28.66 -50.95
CA PHE A 10 -16.22 27.26 -50.63
C PHE A 10 -15.11 27.08 -49.59
N THR A 11 -14.76 28.12 -48.83
CA THR A 11 -13.58 28.10 -47.92
C THR A 11 -13.91 28.19 -46.43
N SER A 12 -15.19 28.31 -46.05
CA SER A 12 -15.60 28.47 -44.65
C SER A 12 -15.74 27.15 -43.87
N ARG A 13 -16.17 26.06 -44.51
CA ARG A 13 -16.38 24.76 -43.82
C ARG A 13 -15.08 24.02 -43.52
N MET A 14 -14.06 24.11 -44.38
CA MET A 14 -12.76 23.46 -44.13
C MET A 14 -11.97 24.10 -42.98
N LYS A 15 -12.07 25.42 -42.77
CA LYS A 15 -11.39 26.09 -41.66
C LYS A 15 -11.98 25.70 -40.31
N PHE A 16 -13.30 25.53 -40.22
CA PHE A 16 -13.95 25.04 -39.00
C PHE A 16 -13.62 23.58 -38.71
N VAL A 17 -13.57 22.73 -39.74
CA VAL A 17 -13.18 21.31 -39.59
C VAL A 17 -11.70 21.18 -39.19
N LEU A 18 -10.80 21.98 -39.75
CA LEU A 18 -9.39 22.02 -39.35
C LEU A 18 -9.20 22.59 -37.93
N LEU A 19 -9.94 23.64 -37.54
CA LEU A 19 -9.88 24.17 -36.17
C LEU A 19 -10.43 23.16 -35.16
N SER A 20 -11.54 22.48 -35.48
CA SER A 20 -12.06 21.42 -34.61
C SER A 20 -11.12 20.22 -34.56
N PHE A 21 -10.43 19.87 -35.66
CA PHE A 21 -9.39 18.85 -35.65
C PHE A 21 -8.16 19.29 -34.84
N LEU A 22 -7.73 20.56 -34.92
CA LEU A 22 -6.62 21.10 -34.13
C LEU A 22 -6.96 21.23 -32.63
N VAL A 23 -8.23 21.51 -32.30
CA VAL A 23 -8.73 21.48 -30.91
C VAL A 23 -8.83 20.04 -30.39
N LEU A 24 -9.17 19.08 -31.24
CA LEU A 24 -9.15 17.64 -30.91
C LEU A 24 -7.71 17.06 -30.85
N ILE A 25 -6.76 17.59 -31.63
CA ILE A 25 -5.34 17.20 -31.58
C ILE A 25 -4.61 17.85 -30.39
N ASN A 26 -5.05 19.02 -29.92
CA ASN A 26 -4.62 19.59 -28.63
C ASN A 26 -5.30 18.94 -27.42
N PHE A 27 -6.27 18.04 -27.64
CA PHE A 27 -6.66 17.05 -26.65
C PHE A 27 -5.57 15.97 -26.61
N GLN A 28 -4.35 16.37 -26.23
CA GLN A 28 -3.39 15.45 -25.68
C GLN A 28 -4.16 14.76 -24.54
N ILE A 29 -4.55 13.50 -24.73
CA ILE A 29 -4.94 12.65 -23.61
C ILE A 29 -3.66 12.57 -22.80
N CYS A 30 -3.47 13.51 -21.89
CA CYS A 30 -2.51 13.39 -20.82
C CYS A 30 -3.07 12.21 -20.02
N LEU A 31 -2.60 11.01 -20.35
CA LEU A 31 -2.78 9.85 -19.51
C LEU A 31 -1.93 10.14 -18.27
N SER A 32 -2.47 11.00 -17.40
CA SER A 32 -1.81 11.42 -16.18
C SER A 32 -1.57 10.16 -15.36
N VAL A 33 -0.29 9.87 -15.13
CA VAL A 33 0.11 8.79 -14.24
C VAL A 33 -0.47 9.11 -12.88
N LEU A 34 -1.27 8.18 -12.33
CA LEU A 34 -1.80 8.34 -10.99
C LEU A 34 -0.64 8.47 -9.99
N PRO A 35 -0.73 9.41 -9.04
CA PRO A 35 0.23 9.52 -7.95
C PRO A 35 0.43 8.22 -7.19
N ILE A 36 1.57 8.06 -6.54
CA ILE A 36 1.89 6.89 -5.74
C ILE A 36 2.07 7.30 -4.28
N VAL A 37 1.29 6.68 -3.40
CA VAL A 37 1.40 6.80 -1.93
C VAL A 37 2.16 5.58 -1.42
N ILE A 38 3.31 5.80 -0.79
CA ILE A 38 4.14 4.76 -0.21
C ILE A 38 3.96 4.73 1.31
N TRP A 39 3.73 3.54 1.89
CA TRP A 39 3.75 3.32 3.34
C TRP A 39 4.83 2.31 3.71
N HIS A 40 5.81 2.77 4.47
CA HIS A 40 6.94 1.96 4.93
C HIS A 40 6.55 0.91 5.98
N GLY A 41 7.48 0.00 6.26
CA GLY A 41 7.33 -1.06 7.26
C GLY A 41 7.83 -0.68 8.65
N LEU A 42 7.73 -1.63 9.59
CA LEU A 42 8.30 -1.53 10.92
C LEU A 42 9.80 -1.24 10.88
N GLY A 43 10.29 -0.29 11.68
CA GLY A 43 11.73 -0.02 11.81
C GLY A 43 12.36 0.75 10.65
N ASP A 44 11.55 1.31 9.76
CA ASP A 44 11.99 2.21 8.70
C ASP A 44 11.31 3.57 8.84
N VAL A 45 11.64 4.49 7.94
CA VAL A 45 11.08 5.84 7.87
C VAL A 45 10.78 6.23 6.42
N CYS A 46 9.97 7.28 6.22
CA CYS A 46 9.49 7.67 4.91
C CYS A 46 10.61 7.94 3.88
N CYS A 47 11.75 8.47 4.31
CA CYS A 47 12.73 9.06 3.39
C CYS A 47 14.16 8.54 3.57
N ASN A 48 14.36 7.34 4.13
CA ASN A 48 15.68 6.72 4.24
C ASN A 48 16.27 6.45 2.83
N PRO A 49 17.40 7.06 2.44
CA PRO A 49 17.96 6.92 1.08
C PRO A 49 18.33 5.48 0.70
N LEU A 50 18.62 4.62 1.69
CA LEU A 50 18.98 3.23 1.47
C LEU A 50 17.77 2.28 1.41
N SER A 51 16.57 2.79 1.68
CA SER A 51 15.32 2.04 1.66
C SER A 51 14.24 2.80 0.90
N ILE A 52 13.23 3.36 1.59
CA ILE A 52 12.06 3.98 0.95
C ILE A 52 12.39 5.22 0.14
N GLY A 53 13.35 6.04 0.57
CA GLY A 53 13.85 7.17 -0.21
C GLY A 53 14.53 6.72 -1.50
N GLY A 54 15.27 5.60 -1.46
CA GLY A 54 15.87 4.96 -2.63
C GLY A 54 14.80 4.42 -3.58
N LEU A 55 13.78 3.73 -3.05
CA LEU A 55 12.63 3.23 -3.80
C LEU A 55 11.84 4.36 -4.48
N GLN A 56 11.55 5.44 -3.75
CA GLN A 56 10.88 6.62 -4.29
C GLN A 56 11.69 7.21 -5.46
N LYS A 57 13.00 7.38 -5.28
CA LYS A 57 13.88 7.90 -6.35
C LYS A 57 13.86 7.00 -7.58
N PHE A 58 13.95 5.68 -7.38
CA PHE A 58 13.88 4.71 -8.47
C PHE A 58 12.56 4.82 -9.24
N ILE A 59 11.41 4.87 -8.55
CA ILE A 59 10.09 5.04 -9.19
C ILE A 59 10.03 6.32 -10.03
N GLN A 60 10.56 7.43 -9.51
CA GLN A 60 10.57 8.71 -10.22
C GLN A 60 11.53 8.73 -11.43
N GLN A 61 12.54 7.86 -11.45
CA GLN A 61 13.42 7.68 -12.60
C GLN A 61 12.76 6.87 -13.71
N GLU A 62 12.02 5.83 -13.34
CA GLU A 62 11.34 4.93 -14.29
C GLU A 62 10.03 5.51 -14.84
N ILE A 63 9.38 6.40 -14.09
CA ILE A 63 8.10 6.99 -14.46
C ILE A 63 8.23 8.52 -14.42
N PRO A 64 8.55 9.16 -15.56
CA PRO A 64 8.69 10.61 -15.64
C PRO A 64 7.42 11.33 -15.15
N ASP A 65 7.62 12.43 -14.42
CA ASP A 65 6.57 13.34 -13.92
C ASP A 65 5.57 12.73 -12.93
N VAL A 66 5.78 11.50 -12.44
CA VAL A 66 4.91 10.91 -11.41
C VAL A 66 5.06 11.64 -10.08
N TYR A 67 3.93 11.97 -9.46
CA TYR A 67 3.93 12.44 -8.08
C TYR A 67 4.02 11.24 -7.12
N VAL A 68 5.07 11.19 -6.31
CA VAL A 68 5.25 10.16 -5.28
C VAL A 68 5.30 10.82 -3.91
N ILE A 69 4.52 10.31 -2.99
CA ILE A 69 4.55 10.70 -1.58
C ILE A 69 4.84 9.47 -0.72
N SER A 70 5.95 9.54 0.00
CA SER A 70 6.24 8.58 1.07
C SER A 70 5.68 9.11 2.38
N LEU A 71 4.74 8.36 2.97
CA LEU A 71 4.02 8.76 4.17
C LEU A 71 4.98 8.83 5.37
N LYS A 72 4.90 9.96 6.09
CA LYS A 72 5.61 10.19 7.37
C LYS A 72 4.57 10.31 8.48
N ILE A 73 4.59 9.38 9.43
CA ILE A 73 3.68 9.32 10.56
C ILE A 73 4.25 10.15 11.71
N GLY A 74 3.90 11.43 11.74
CA GLY A 74 4.39 12.38 12.74
C GLY A 74 5.10 13.57 12.11
N LYS A 75 5.69 14.43 12.95
CA LYS A 75 6.32 15.69 12.52
C LYS A 75 7.78 15.47 12.12
N THR A 76 8.48 14.59 12.81
CA THR A 76 9.93 14.34 12.63
C THR A 76 10.21 12.91 12.16
N ILE A 77 11.42 12.66 11.64
CA ILE A 77 11.87 11.31 11.26
C ILE A 77 11.97 10.38 12.47
N LYS A 78 12.33 10.93 13.63
CA LYS A 78 12.34 10.19 14.90
C LYS A 78 10.92 9.74 15.28
N GLU A 79 9.95 10.66 15.22
CA GLU A 79 8.55 10.31 15.47
C GLU A 79 8.03 9.28 14.48
N ASP A 80 8.39 9.39 13.20
CA ASP A 80 8.02 8.42 12.15
C ASP A 80 8.49 7.00 12.49
N PHE A 81 9.78 6.89 12.86
CA PHE A 81 10.37 5.63 13.29
C PHE A 81 9.68 5.07 14.56
N GLU A 82 9.52 5.89 15.60
CA GLU A 82 8.91 5.46 16.86
C GLU A 82 7.44 5.06 16.65
N ASN A 83 6.66 5.85 15.92
CA ASN A 83 5.25 5.60 15.65
C ASN A 83 5.01 4.30 14.87
N ALA A 84 5.97 3.84 14.06
CA ALA A 84 5.88 2.53 13.42
C ALA A 84 5.73 1.38 14.44
N TYR A 85 6.27 1.55 15.65
CA TYR A 85 6.18 0.59 16.76
C TYR A 85 5.06 0.95 17.75
N ILE A 86 5.01 2.22 18.19
CA ILE A 86 4.31 2.59 19.43
C ILE A 86 3.10 3.52 19.23
N LYS A 87 2.59 3.65 18.00
CA LYS A 87 1.35 4.39 17.72
C LYS A 87 0.25 3.45 17.26
N ASN A 88 -0.93 3.60 17.84
CA ASN A 88 -2.07 2.76 17.48
C ASN A 88 -2.35 2.74 15.97
N ALA A 89 -2.52 1.57 15.37
CA ALA A 89 -2.67 1.45 13.91
C ALA A 89 -3.95 2.13 13.40
N ASN A 90 -5.04 2.13 14.17
CA ASN A 90 -6.26 2.86 13.80
C ASN A 90 -6.02 4.37 13.75
N ASP A 91 -5.25 4.92 14.69
CA ASP A 91 -4.87 6.33 14.68
C ASP A 91 -3.95 6.67 13.52
N GLN A 92 -3.02 5.78 13.17
CA GLN A 92 -2.17 5.97 11.99
C GLN A 92 -2.99 5.99 10.71
N VAL A 93 -3.93 5.05 10.54
CA VAL A 93 -4.82 5.01 9.37
C VAL A 93 -5.66 6.27 9.29
N LYS A 94 -6.23 6.74 10.41
CA LYS A 94 -6.98 8.00 10.45
C LYS A 94 -6.13 9.19 10.01
N PHE A 95 -4.92 9.30 10.58
CA PHE A 95 -3.97 10.34 10.21
C PHE A 95 -3.63 10.33 8.71
N VAL A 96 -3.39 9.14 8.15
CA VAL A 96 -3.10 8.97 6.73
C VAL A 96 -4.31 9.29 5.85
N CYS A 97 -5.52 8.89 6.23
CA CYS A 97 -6.74 9.28 5.51
C CYS A 97 -6.86 10.81 5.42
N ASP A 98 -6.55 11.53 6.49
CA ASP A 98 -6.62 13.00 6.50
C ASP A 98 -5.50 13.63 5.66
N LEU A 99 -4.28 13.07 5.72
CA LEU A 99 -3.16 13.49 4.87
C LEU A 99 -3.51 13.32 3.38
N ILE A 100 -4.04 12.15 3.01
CA ILE A 100 -4.42 11.84 1.61
C ILE A 100 -5.54 12.76 1.13
N ARG A 101 -6.56 13.02 1.97
CA ARG A 101 -7.69 13.88 1.62
C ARG A 101 -7.29 15.33 1.41
N ASN A 102 -6.29 15.80 2.15
CA ASN A 102 -5.83 17.19 2.09
C ASN A 102 -4.78 17.44 1.00
N ASP A 103 -4.29 16.40 0.33
CA ASP A 103 -3.37 16.55 -0.80
C ASP A 103 -4.14 16.66 -2.11
N SER A 104 -4.16 17.87 -2.68
CA SER A 104 -4.86 18.16 -3.94
C SER A 104 -4.34 17.33 -5.12
N LYS A 105 -3.10 16.84 -5.08
CA LYS A 105 -2.55 15.99 -6.14
C LYS A 105 -3.15 14.60 -6.14
N LEU A 106 -3.69 14.14 -5.02
CA LEU A 106 -4.31 12.81 -4.86
C LEU A 106 -5.83 12.85 -5.11
N ALA A 107 -6.42 14.03 -5.29
CA ALA A 107 -7.88 14.23 -5.34
C ALA A 107 -8.59 13.43 -6.45
N LEU A 108 -7.92 13.19 -7.57
CA LEU A 108 -8.45 12.41 -8.71
C LEU A 108 -8.15 10.90 -8.61
N GLY A 109 -7.54 10.48 -7.50
CA GLY A 109 -7.17 9.10 -7.22
C GLY A 109 -5.66 8.87 -7.18
N TYR A 110 -5.26 7.72 -6.65
CA TYR A 110 -3.85 7.39 -6.41
C TYR A 110 -3.61 5.87 -6.37
N GLN A 111 -2.35 5.46 -6.45
CA GLN A 111 -1.88 4.10 -6.22
C GLN A 111 -1.35 3.97 -4.80
N GLY A 112 -1.65 2.88 -4.12
CA GLY A 112 -1.03 2.51 -2.85
C GLY A 112 0.12 1.52 -3.05
N LEU A 113 1.27 1.78 -2.42
CA LEU A 113 2.41 0.86 -2.32
C LEU A 113 2.80 0.67 -0.86
N GLY A 114 2.46 -0.48 -0.29
CA GLY A 114 2.74 -0.80 1.11
C GLY A 114 3.86 -1.82 1.26
N ILE A 115 4.79 -1.57 2.17
CA ILE A 115 5.91 -2.45 2.47
C ILE A 115 5.74 -3.05 3.86
N SER A 116 5.86 -4.37 3.99
CA SER A 116 5.66 -5.08 5.25
C SER A 116 4.35 -4.65 5.92
N GLN A 117 4.36 -4.13 7.16
CA GLN A 117 3.11 -3.71 7.82
C GLN A 117 2.33 -2.61 7.09
N GLY A 118 3.03 -1.77 6.32
CA GLY A 118 2.42 -0.68 5.55
C GLY A 118 1.38 -1.16 4.52
N GLY A 119 1.46 -2.41 4.06
CA GLY A 119 0.47 -2.95 3.13
C GLY A 119 -0.88 -3.29 3.76
N GLN A 120 -0.92 -3.91 4.96
CA GLN A 120 -2.20 -4.05 5.66
C GLN A 120 -2.74 -2.71 6.17
N PHE A 121 -1.87 -1.73 6.43
CA PHE A 121 -2.30 -0.38 6.78
C PHE A 121 -2.92 0.36 5.60
N LEU A 122 -2.33 0.29 4.40
CA LEU A 122 -2.95 0.82 3.18
C LEU A 122 -4.22 0.06 2.78
N ARG A 123 -4.30 -1.25 3.05
CA ARG A 123 -5.56 -2.00 2.90
C ARG A 123 -6.65 -1.43 3.81
N ALA A 124 -6.31 -1.10 5.05
CA ALA A 124 -7.25 -0.45 5.97
C ALA A 124 -7.67 0.95 5.49
N VAL A 125 -6.76 1.74 4.91
CA VAL A 125 -7.09 3.02 4.24
C VAL A 125 -8.11 2.79 3.12
N ALA A 126 -7.87 1.83 2.23
CA ALA A 126 -8.80 1.50 1.15
C ALA A 126 -10.19 1.10 1.67
N GLN A 127 -10.26 0.34 2.77
CA GLN A 127 -11.53 -0.06 3.38
C GLN A 127 -12.25 1.08 4.11
N ARG A 128 -11.52 1.95 4.81
CA ARG A 128 -12.09 2.94 5.76
C ARG A 128 -12.30 4.34 5.18
N CYS A 129 -11.49 4.77 4.21
CA CYS A 129 -11.57 6.11 3.64
C CYS A 129 -11.43 6.08 2.11
N PRO A 130 -12.51 5.72 1.38
CA PRO A 130 -12.49 5.50 -0.07
C PRO A 130 -12.35 6.79 -0.91
N ASN A 131 -12.27 7.96 -0.29
CA ASN A 131 -12.22 9.26 -0.96
C ASN A 131 -11.01 10.08 -0.47
N PRO A 132 -10.08 10.47 -1.36
CA PRO A 132 -10.03 10.16 -2.80
C PRO A 132 -9.81 8.66 -3.11
N PRO A 133 -10.14 8.18 -4.32
CA PRO A 133 -10.15 6.75 -4.62
C PRO A 133 -8.73 6.17 -4.80
N MET A 134 -8.41 5.13 -4.03
CA MET A 134 -7.26 4.28 -4.32
C MET A 134 -7.60 3.41 -5.54
N ALA A 135 -6.80 3.51 -6.61
CA ALA A 135 -7.05 2.78 -7.85
C ALA A 135 -6.41 1.38 -7.81
N ASN A 136 -5.13 1.26 -7.48
CA ASN A 136 -4.45 -0.01 -7.28
C ASN A 136 -3.76 -0.04 -5.92
N LEU A 137 -3.75 -1.22 -5.29
CA LEU A 137 -2.97 -1.49 -4.08
C LEU A 137 -1.91 -2.55 -4.38
N ILE A 138 -0.64 -2.21 -4.17
CA ILE A 138 0.50 -3.13 -4.28
C ILE A 138 1.09 -3.32 -2.88
N THR A 139 1.27 -4.56 -2.46
CA THR A 139 1.83 -4.88 -1.14
C THR A 139 3.05 -5.78 -1.26
N LEU A 140 4.13 -5.41 -0.58
CA LEU A 140 5.42 -6.11 -0.62
C LEU A 140 5.67 -6.78 0.73
N GLY A 141 5.47 -8.10 0.79
CA GLY A 141 5.70 -8.90 2.00
C GLY A 141 4.77 -8.58 3.17
N SER A 142 3.57 -8.06 2.90
CA SER A 142 2.63 -7.59 3.92
C SER A 142 1.82 -8.71 4.56
N GLN A 143 1.44 -8.54 5.83
CA GLN A 143 0.86 -9.60 6.64
C GLN A 143 -0.66 -9.43 6.73
N HIS A 144 -1.36 -9.72 5.63
CA HIS A 144 -2.80 -9.46 5.54
C HIS A 144 -3.65 -10.34 6.47
N GLN A 145 -3.10 -11.45 6.94
CA GLN A 145 -3.67 -12.34 7.95
C GLN A 145 -2.91 -12.28 9.28
N GLY A 146 -2.16 -11.21 9.52
CA GLY A 146 -1.37 -11.05 10.75
C GLY A 146 -0.14 -11.93 10.81
N VAL A 147 0.46 -12.01 11.99
CA VAL A 147 1.63 -12.85 12.26
C VAL A 147 1.44 -13.68 13.53
N TYR A 148 2.07 -14.85 13.53
CA TYR A 148 2.13 -15.77 14.67
C TYR A 148 3.55 -16.32 14.83
N GLY A 149 4.52 -15.42 14.95
CA GLY A 149 5.92 -15.80 15.09
C GLY A 149 6.85 -14.64 15.37
N LEU A 150 7.98 -14.97 16.00
CA LEU A 150 9.08 -14.04 16.18
C LEU A 150 10.06 -14.18 15.02
N PRO A 151 10.65 -13.08 14.52
CA PRO A 151 11.67 -13.15 13.48
C PRO A 151 12.80 -14.10 13.88
N ARG A 152 13.26 -14.94 12.94
CA ARG A 152 14.41 -15.85 13.09
C ARG A 152 14.31 -16.94 14.17
N CYS A 153 13.11 -17.37 14.55
CA CYS A 153 12.95 -18.60 15.36
C CYS A 153 13.13 -19.87 14.50
N LEU A 154 14.38 -20.30 14.28
CA LEU A 154 14.75 -21.55 13.60
C LEU A 154 15.75 -22.34 14.45
N GLY A 155 15.63 -23.67 14.53
CA GLY A 155 16.61 -24.55 15.20
C GLY A 155 16.37 -24.78 16.70
N ASP A 156 17.44 -24.92 17.50
CA ASP A 156 17.39 -25.33 18.92
C ASP A 156 16.66 -24.33 19.85
N ASP A 157 16.36 -23.12 19.36
CA ASP A 157 15.61 -22.08 20.08
C ASP A 157 14.09 -22.29 20.11
N VAL A 158 13.56 -23.37 19.51
CA VAL A 158 12.10 -23.61 19.40
C VAL A 158 11.40 -23.59 20.76
N LYS A 159 12.00 -24.13 21.83
CA LYS A 159 11.38 -24.09 23.17
C LYS A 159 11.31 -22.68 23.75
N PHE A 160 12.37 -21.89 23.58
CA PHE A 160 12.42 -20.50 24.03
C PHE A 160 11.47 -19.62 23.20
N CYS A 161 11.49 -19.79 21.88
CA CYS A 161 10.56 -19.14 20.95
C CYS A 161 9.11 -19.47 21.26
N ASN A 162 8.80 -20.74 21.58
CA ASN A 162 7.45 -21.13 21.99
C ASN A 162 7.07 -20.51 23.32
N TYR A 163 7.99 -20.41 24.29
CA TYR A 163 7.74 -19.73 25.55
C TYR A 163 7.44 -18.23 25.35
N ILE A 164 8.25 -17.53 24.55
CA ILE A 164 8.02 -16.11 24.24
C ILE A 164 6.72 -15.94 23.42
N ARG A 165 6.40 -16.86 22.49
CA ARG A 165 5.09 -16.88 21.82
C ARG A 165 3.95 -16.98 22.82
N THR A 166 4.00 -17.94 23.76
CA THR A 166 2.96 -18.08 24.80
C THR A 166 2.83 -16.82 25.66
N LEU A 167 3.97 -16.18 26.00
CA LEU A 167 3.98 -14.91 26.73
C LEU A 167 3.35 -13.77 25.90
N LEU A 168 3.65 -13.72 24.60
CA LEU A 168 3.08 -12.76 23.67
C LEU A 168 1.59 -13.03 23.41
N ASN A 169 1.11 -14.26 23.40
CA ASN A 169 -0.33 -14.53 23.23
C ASN A 169 -1.14 -13.92 24.37
N HIS A 170 -0.66 -14.07 25.62
CA HIS A 170 -1.32 -13.47 26.78
C HIS A 170 -1.04 -11.97 26.92
N GLY A 171 0.10 -11.49 26.41
CA GLY A 171 0.52 -10.10 26.49
C GLY A 171 -0.12 -9.23 25.42
N ALA A 172 -0.08 -9.67 24.16
CA ALA A 172 -0.48 -8.93 22.97
C ALA A 172 -1.94 -8.48 23.06
N TYR A 173 -2.83 -9.33 23.57
CA TYR A 173 -4.26 -9.04 23.68
C TYR A 173 -4.64 -8.22 24.92
N LYS A 174 -3.68 -7.81 25.76
CA LYS A 174 -3.97 -6.84 26.83
C LYS A 174 -4.35 -5.50 26.21
N LYS A 175 -5.45 -4.91 26.68
CA LYS A 175 -6.00 -3.65 26.17
C LYS A 175 -4.97 -2.52 26.03
N TRP A 176 -4.07 -2.37 27.00
CA TRP A 176 -3.03 -1.35 26.91
C TRP A 176 -2.00 -1.68 25.80
N ILE A 177 -1.61 -2.95 25.63
CA ILE A 177 -0.69 -3.33 24.55
C ILE A 177 -1.36 -3.11 23.19
N GLN A 178 -2.61 -3.53 23.00
CA GLN A 178 -3.38 -3.27 21.77
C GLN A 178 -3.54 -1.78 21.45
N ASN A 179 -3.54 -0.90 22.46
CA ASN A 179 -3.70 0.54 22.24
C ASN A 179 -2.37 1.28 21.99
N PHE A 180 -1.22 0.64 22.23
CA PHE A 180 0.09 1.29 22.13
C PHE A 180 1.04 0.60 21.17
N ILE A 181 1.04 -0.72 21.04
CA ILE A 181 2.06 -1.46 20.28
C ILE A 181 1.46 -1.94 18.96
N ALA A 182 1.78 -1.24 17.87
CA ALA A 182 1.22 -1.51 16.54
C ALA A 182 1.42 -2.97 16.09
N PRO A 183 2.58 -3.62 16.32
CA PRO A 183 2.74 -5.05 16.01
C PRO A 183 1.79 -6.00 16.72
N ALA A 184 1.33 -5.66 17.94
CA ALA A 184 0.39 -6.49 18.66
C ALA A 184 -1.01 -6.45 18.02
N GLU A 185 -1.35 -5.35 17.34
CA GLU A 185 -2.68 -5.14 16.76
C GLU A 185 -2.96 -6.04 15.53
N TYR A 186 -1.90 -6.61 14.96
CA TYR A 186 -1.96 -7.65 13.92
C TYR A 186 -1.29 -8.97 14.35
N TRP A 187 -1.12 -9.19 15.65
CA TRP A 187 -0.85 -10.52 16.20
C TRP A 187 -2.09 -11.39 16.07
N HIS A 188 -1.95 -12.54 15.43
CA HIS A 188 -3.05 -13.46 15.14
C HIS A 188 -2.68 -14.83 15.68
N ASP A 189 -3.21 -15.18 16.85
CA ASP A 189 -3.00 -16.48 17.47
C ASP A 189 -3.99 -17.52 16.90
N PRO A 190 -3.55 -18.45 16.03
CA PRO A 190 -4.43 -19.46 15.47
C PRO A 190 -4.83 -20.54 16.48
N LEU A 191 -4.21 -20.57 17.67
CA LEU A 191 -4.53 -21.52 18.73
C LEU A 191 -5.63 -20.99 19.66
N ASP A 192 -5.85 -19.68 19.69
CA ASP A 192 -6.89 -19.01 20.48
C ASP A 192 -7.58 -17.91 19.66
N GLU A 193 -8.26 -18.37 18.60
CA GLU A 193 -8.99 -17.53 17.66
C GLU A 193 -10.05 -16.66 18.34
N GLU A 194 -10.73 -17.14 19.36
CA GLU A 194 -11.79 -16.38 20.02
C GLU A 194 -11.21 -15.16 20.75
N THR A 195 -10.11 -15.32 21.49
CA THR A 195 -9.39 -14.19 22.10
C THR A 195 -8.89 -13.21 21.02
N TYR A 196 -8.35 -13.71 19.90
CA TYR A 196 -7.92 -12.85 18.79
C TYR A 196 -9.09 -11.98 18.25
N LYS A 197 -10.23 -12.60 17.93
CA LYS A 197 -11.40 -11.91 17.37
C LYS A 197 -11.96 -10.86 18.33
N GLU A 198 -12.01 -11.20 19.61
CA GLU A 198 -12.53 -10.30 20.64
C GLU A 198 -11.57 -9.13 20.93
N ALA A 199 -10.28 -9.41 21.08
CA ALA A 199 -9.31 -8.45 21.61
C ALA A 199 -8.53 -7.66 20.56
N SER A 200 -8.36 -8.17 19.33
CA SER A 200 -7.64 -7.44 18.28
C SER A 200 -8.37 -6.16 17.89
N VAL A 201 -7.71 -5.01 18.09
CA VAL A 201 -8.31 -3.69 17.81
C VAL A 201 -8.18 -3.25 16.37
N PHE A 202 -7.38 -3.96 15.56
CA PHE A 202 -7.09 -3.59 14.18
C PHE A 202 -7.36 -4.73 13.21
N LEU A 203 -6.59 -5.82 13.27
CA LEU A 203 -6.63 -6.86 12.25
C LEU A 203 -7.99 -7.56 12.20
N ALA A 204 -8.57 -7.91 13.36
CA ALA A 204 -9.89 -8.52 13.42
C ALA A 204 -11.01 -7.61 12.89
N ASP A 205 -10.85 -6.28 12.97
CA ASP A 205 -11.79 -5.31 12.38
C ASP A 205 -11.69 -5.32 10.84
N ILE A 206 -10.49 -5.08 10.31
CA ILE A 206 -10.30 -4.96 8.85
C ILE A 206 -10.46 -6.31 8.11
N ASN A 207 -10.50 -7.42 8.84
CA ASN A 207 -10.80 -8.76 8.30
C ASN A 207 -12.26 -9.19 8.51
N ASN A 208 -13.12 -8.35 9.09
CA ASN A 208 -14.53 -8.68 9.36
C ASN A 208 -14.73 -9.92 10.26
N GLU A 209 -13.81 -10.16 11.21
CA GLU A 209 -13.85 -11.40 12.02
C GLU A 209 -15.01 -11.41 13.04
N ARG A 210 -15.46 -10.22 13.47
CA ARG A 210 -16.56 -10.05 14.43
C ARG A 210 -17.92 -9.91 13.74
N ALA A 211 -17.94 -9.19 12.63
CA ALA A 211 -19.13 -8.91 11.83
C ALA A 211 -18.70 -8.42 10.44
N ILE A 212 -19.54 -8.67 9.43
CA ILE A 212 -19.31 -8.18 8.08
C ILE A 212 -19.63 -6.70 8.00
N ASN A 213 -18.62 -5.87 7.81
CA ASN A 213 -18.76 -4.47 7.45
C ASN A 213 -18.91 -4.35 5.92
N GLU A 214 -20.15 -4.18 5.44
CA GLU A 214 -20.44 -4.07 4.00
C GLU A 214 -19.72 -2.88 3.36
N THR A 215 -19.52 -1.76 4.08
CA THR A 215 -18.76 -0.62 3.58
C THR A 215 -17.31 -1.00 3.29
N TYR A 216 -16.65 -1.76 4.19
CA TYR A 216 -15.28 -2.22 3.95
C TYR A 216 -15.17 -3.10 2.71
N LYS A 217 -16.15 -4.00 2.52
CA LYS A 217 -16.21 -4.88 1.36
C LYS A 217 -16.42 -4.09 0.07
N THR A 218 -17.41 -3.20 0.03
CA THR A 218 -17.69 -2.36 -1.13
C THR A 218 -16.50 -1.46 -1.48
N ASN A 219 -15.81 -0.90 -0.49
CA ASN A 219 -14.65 -0.04 -0.72
C ASN A 219 -13.45 -0.84 -1.24
N LEU A 220 -13.18 -2.02 -0.69
CA LEU A 220 -12.08 -2.86 -1.17
C LEU A 220 -12.33 -3.37 -2.61
N GLN A 221 -13.59 -3.62 -2.97
CA GLN A 221 -14.00 -3.99 -4.34
C GLN A 221 -13.87 -2.86 -5.37
N GLN A 222 -13.69 -1.60 -4.94
CA GLN A 222 -13.44 -0.47 -5.84
C GLN A 222 -11.99 -0.43 -6.36
N LEU A 223 -11.06 -1.16 -5.72
CA LEU A 223 -9.72 -1.32 -6.25
C LEU A 223 -9.78 -2.00 -7.62
N LYS A 224 -9.11 -1.40 -8.61
CA LYS A 224 -8.93 -2.01 -9.94
C LYS A 224 -8.04 -3.26 -9.84
N ASN A 225 -6.97 -3.16 -9.05
CA ASN A 225 -6.07 -4.28 -8.79
C ASN A 225 -5.61 -4.29 -7.33
N PHE A 226 -5.55 -5.47 -6.75
CA PHE A 226 -4.89 -5.72 -5.46
C PHE A 226 -3.77 -6.75 -5.67
N VAL A 227 -2.54 -6.25 -5.78
CA VAL A 227 -1.33 -7.02 -6.06
C VAL A 227 -0.62 -7.35 -4.76
N MET A 228 -0.43 -8.63 -4.48
CA MET A 228 0.26 -9.12 -3.28
C MET A 228 1.56 -9.83 -3.67
N VAL A 229 2.70 -9.25 -3.29
CA VAL A 229 4.04 -9.82 -3.53
C VAL A 229 4.50 -10.56 -2.29
N LYS A 230 4.76 -11.87 -2.44
CA LYS A 230 5.31 -12.73 -1.40
C LYS A 230 6.79 -13.00 -1.67
N PHE A 231 7.65 -12.81 -0.68
CA PHE A 231 9.04 -13.26 -0.73
C PHE A 231 9.13 -14.74 -0.31
N THR A 232 9.66 -15.60 -1.19
CA THR A 232 9.70 -17.06 -0.94
C THR A 232 10.73 -17.49 0.09
N LYS A 233 11.69 -16.62 0.43
CA LYS A 233 12.76 -16.84 1.41
C LYS A 233 12.65 -15.88 2.60
N ASP A 234 11.45 -15.40 2.91
CA ASP A 234 11.22 -14.51 4.04
C ASP A 234 11.49 -15.25 5.37
N THR A 235 12.27 -14.63 6.26
CA THR A 235 12.60 -15.16 7.60
C THR A 235 12.04 -14.31 8.74
N VAL A 236 11.34 -13.23 8.40
CA VAL A 236 10.77 -12.23 9.31
C VAL A 236 9.27 -12.45 9.45
N VAL A 237 8.54 -12.59 8.33
CA VAL A 237 7.10 -12.83 8.33
C VAL A 237 6.81 -14.32 8.56
N GLN A 238 6.08 -14.62 9.63
CA GLN A 238 5.66 -15.99 9.95
C GLN A 238 4.16 -16.04 10.29
N PRO A 239 3.35 -16.86 9.60
CA PRO A 239 3.70 -17.67 8.43
C PRO A 239 3.86 -16.84 7.14
N ILE A 240 4.69 -17.29 6.20
CA ILE A 240 4.96 -16.58 4.93
C ILE A 240 3.70 -16.47 4.05
N GLU A 241 2.74 -17.39 4.24
CA GLU A 241 1.46 -17.44 3.54
C GLU A 241 0.62 -16.19 3.78
N THR A 242 0.82 -15.46 4.89
CA THR A 242 0.11 -14.20 5.20
C THR A 242 0.38 -13.09 4.18
N GLY A 243 1.46 -13.23 3.40
CA GLY A 243 1.75 -12.46 2.19
C GLY A 243 0.73 -12.64 1.07
N LYS A 244 -0.20 -13.59 1.20
CA LYS A 244 -1.37 -13.79 0.34
C LYS A 244 -2.61 -13.94 1.23
N ILE A 245 -3.76 -13.45 0.79
CA ILE A 245 -5.02 -13.81 1.43
C ILE A 245 -5.33 -15.27 1.05
N SER A 246 -5.42 -16.15 2.05
CA SER A 246 -5.82 -17.55 1.87
C SER A 246 -7.32 -17.62 1.57
N ASN A 247 -7.69 -17.35 0.32
CA ASN A 247 -8.94 -17.86 -0.24
C ASN A 247 -8.80 -18.09 -1.74
N ARG A 248 -9.34 -19.21 -2.20
CA ARG A 248 -9.06 -19.86 -3.48
C ARG A 248 -9.77 -19.16 -4.65
N GLN A 249 -9.52 -17.87 -4.90
CA GLN A 249 -10.02 -17.15 -6.07
C GLN A 249 -9.30 -15.80 -6.19
N LEU A 250 -8.21 -15.75 -6.95
CA LEU A 250 -7.62 -14.59 -7.66
C LEU A 250 -6.16 -14.91 -8.00
N LEU A 251 -5.99 -15.84 -8.93
CA LEU A 251 -4.71 -16.15 -9.57
C LEU A 251 -4.83 -15.70 -11.03
N VAL A 252 -4.55 -14.42 -11.29
CA VAL A 252 -4.52 -13.87 -12.65
C VAL A 252 -3.28 -12.97 -12.78
N PHE A 253 -2.30 -13.54 -13.48
CA PHE A 253 -1.22 -12.91 -14.26
C PHE A 253 -0.24 -11.94 -13.59
N LEU A 254 0.93 -12.47 -13.20
CA LEU A 254 2.15 -11.68 -13.01
C LEU A 254 3.41 -12.47 -13.39
N PHE A 255 3.36 -13.19 -14.53
CA PHE A 255 4.52 -13.94 -15.06
C PHE A 255 5.30 -13.21 -16.16
N ILE A 256 4.87 -12.03 -16.64
CA ILE A 256 5.50 -11.38 -17.80
C ILE A 256 6.36 -10.15 -17.44
N TYR A 257 6.22 -9.55 -16.25
CA TYR A 257 7.02 -8.37 -15.84
C TYR A 257 8.10 -8.67 -14.77
N MET A 258 8.22 -9.92 -14.31
CA MET A 258 9.18 -10.31 -13.26
C MET A 258 10.64 -10.45 -13.75
N SER A 259 10.90 -10.32 -15.05
CA SER A 259 12.29 -10.36 -15.58
C SER A 259 13.10 -9.11 -15.26
N PHE A 260 12.46 -8.00 -14.86
CA PHE A 260 13.18 -6.79 -14.43
C PHE A 260 13.41 -6.71 -12.91
N PHE A 261 12.55 -7.35 -12.10
CA PHE A 261 12.70 -7.35 -10.63
C PHE A 261 13.64 -8.42 -10.08
N LEU A 262 13.94 -9.47 -10.86
CA LEU A 262 14.85 -10.54 -10.45
C LEU A 262 16.31 -10.08 -10.28
N LEU A 263 16.69 -8.89 -10.77
CA LEU A 263 18.00 -8.29 -10.52
C LEU A 263 18.20 -7.79 -9.08
N PHE A 264 17.13 -7.52 -8.32
CA PHE A 264 17.24 -7.02 -6.94
C PHE A 264 17.49 -8.13 -5.91
N ALA A 265 17.12 -9.38 -6.19
CA ALA A 265 17.36 -10.49 -5.26
C ALA A 265 18.82 -10.97 -5.26
N TYR A 266 19.64 -10.57 -6.24
CA TYR A 266 21.03 -11.01 -6.37
C TYR A 266 22.06 -10.05 -5.75
N PHE A 267 21.66 -8.83 -5.35
CA PHE A 267 22.60 -7.79 -4.88
C PHE A 267 22.67 -7.59 -3.35
N ILE A 268 21.95 -8.38 -2.54
CA ILE A 268 22.01 -8.31 -1.05
C ILE A 268 22.75 -9.53 -0.47
N ILE A 269 23.62 -10.17 -1.25
CA ILE A 269 24.63 -11.10 -0.73
C ILE A 269 25.98 -10.59 -1.21
N VAL A 270 26.62 -9.80 -0.34
CA VAL A 270 28.08 -9.58 -0.16
C VAL A 270 28.21 -8.21 0.52
N ILE A 271 28.36 -8.23 1.84
CA ILE A 271 29.37 -7.50 2.65
C ILE A 271 29.07 -7.91 4.11
N VAL A 272 29.93 -8.84 4.56
CA VAL A 272 30.12 -9.46 5.90
C VAL A 272 28.95 -10.29 6.45
#